data_AF-A0A945QRP4-F1
#
_entry.id   AF-A0A945QRP4-F1
#
_cell.length_a   1.000
_cell.length_b   1.000
_cell.length_c   1.000
_cell.angle_alpha   90.00
_cell.angle_beta   90.00
_cell.angle_gamma   90.00
#
_symmetry.space_group_name_H-M   'P 1'
#
loop_
_entity.id
_entity.type
_entity.pdbx_description
1 polymer ?
#
loop_
_entity_poly.entity_id
_entity_poly.type
_entity_poly.pdbx_seq_one_letter_code
_entity_poly.pdbx_strand_id
1 'polypeptide(L)'
;MSDVEAVAQLSQTRDQIYAEVGKAVIGQKQIVEELLIALLSGGHCLLVGVPGLAKTTLIQTIARTLDLSFGRIQFTPDLMPSDITGTDVLEEDAETGHKAFRFIRGPLFANIILADEINRTPPKTQAALLQAMQEHAVTAGGETMSLDEPFFVLATQNPIEQEGTYPLPEAQLDRFIFELWIDYPNQAEEEEIVRTTTSGEKAEVAKVINAQQIIALQELVRRVPVAEHCIRYAVELVRASRPGDEKAPDYIREMVNWGAGPRASQYLILAAKARAILAGRHSVAIDDIRAVALPIMRHRIVVNFHAEAQNVSATNLIGRLLNDIVPQS
;
A
#
# COMPACT_ATOMS: atom_id res chain seq x y z
N MET A 1 -25.18 -13.82 -5.37
CA MET A 1 -25.17 -12.42 -5.85
C MET A 1 -24.45 -12.41 -7.18
N SER A 2 -25.01 -11.77 -8.20
CA SER A 2 -24.31 -11.61 -9.47
C SER A 2 -23.14 -10.63 -9.32
N ASP A 3 -22.12 -10.76 -10.18
CA ASP A 3 -20.98 -9.82 -10.17
C ASP A 3 -21.44 -8.37 -10.43
N VAL A 4 -22.53 -8.17 -11.19
CA VAL A 4 -23.13 -6.84 -11.44
C VAL A 4 -23.72 -6.23 -10.17
N GLU A 5 -24.48 -7.00 -9.41
CA GLU A 5 -25.04 -6.55 -8.12
C GLU A 5 -23.92 -6.24 -7.12
N ALA A 6 -22.83 -7.02 -7.14
CA ALA A 6 -21.66 -6.79 -6.30
C ALA A 6 -20.96 -5.46 -6.60
N VAL A 7 -20.81 -5.10 -7.87
CA VAL A 7 -20.23 -3.82 -8.26
C VAL A 7 -21.12 -2.64 -7.85
N ALA A 8 -22.43 -2.76 -8.03
CA ALA A 8 -23.37 -1.71 -7.62
C ALA A 8 -23.36 -1.49 -6.10
N GLN A 9 -23.36 -2.57 -5.31
CA GLN A 9 -23.26 -2.50 -3.86
C GLN A 9 -21.91 -1.92 -3.42
N LEU A 10 -20.81 -2.30 -4.08
CA LEU A 10 -19.49 -1.78 -3.78
C LEU A 10 -19.40 -0.25 -3.92
N SER A 11 -20.01 0.34 -4.96
CA SER A 11 -19.99 1.80 -5.10
C SER A 11 -20.69 2.51 -3.94
N GLN A 12 -21.79 1.96 -3.43
CA GLN A 12 -22.48 2.52 -2.26
C GLN A 12 -21.65 2.35 -0.99
N THR A 13 -21.06 1.17 -0.81
CA THR A 13 -20.14 0.86 0.29
C THR A 13 -18.92 1.79 0.28
N ARG A 14 -18.34 2.08 -0.89
CA ARG A 14 -17.24 3.05 -1.05
C ARG A 14 -17.64 4.42 -0.51
N ASP A 15 -18.82 4.92 -0.88
CA ASP A 15 -19.28 6.24 -0.44
C ASP A 15 -19.52 6.28 1.07
N GLN A 16 -20.01 5.19 1.65
CA GLN A 16 -20.11 5.02 3.11
C GLN A 16 -18.73 5.02 3.77
N ILE A 17 -17.76 4.29 3.23
CA ILE A 17 -16.37 4.28 3.75
C ILE A 17 -15.78 5.69 3.71
N TYR A 18 -15.94 6.43 2.61
CA TYR A 18 -15.45 7.80 2.52
C TYR A 18 -16.12 8.74 3.52
N ALA A 19 -17.42 8.60 3.73
CA ALA A 19 -18.15 9.38 4.72
C ALA A 19 -17.66 9.08 6.16
N GLU A 20 -17.46 7.80 6.50
CA GLU A 20 -16.99 7.39 7.82
C GLU A 20 -15.52 7.80 8.08
N VAL A 21 -14.64 7.61 7.10
CA VAL A 21 -13.23 8.04 7.20
C VAL A 21 -13.12 9.56 7.26
N GLY A 22 -13.96 10.28 6.51
CA GLY A 22 -14.00 11.74 6.48
C GLY A 22 -14.37 12.40 7.81
N LYS A 23 -14.97 11.66 8.76
CA LYS A 23 -15.24 12.17 10.12
C LYS A 23 -13.98 12.38 10.95
N ALA A 24 -12.92 11.60 10.67
CA ALA A 24 -11.68 11.60 11.45
C ALA A 24 -10.46 12.06 10.64
N VAL A 25 -10.53 11.99 9.30
CA VAL A 25 -9.43 12.31 8.40
C VAL A 25 -9.86 13.36 7.38
N ILE A 26 -9.18 14.49 7.40
CA ILE A 26 -9.48 15.65 6.55
C ILE A 26 -8.44 15.75 5.44
N GLY A 27 -8.89 16.08 4.22
CA GLY A 27 -8.00 16.38 3.08
C GLY A 27 -7.33 15.18 2.40
N GLN A 28 -7.51 13.95 2.89
CA GLN A 28 -6.78 12.77 2.38
C GLN A 28 -7.64 11.82 1.52
N LYS A 29 -8.68 12.33 0.84
CA LYS A 29 -9.60 11.49 0.07
C LYS A 29 -8.90 10.63 -0.99
N GLN A 30 -7.93 11.20 -1.71
CA GLN A 30 -7.16 10.46 -2.73
C GLN A 30 -6.37 9.31 -2.10
N ILE A 31 -5.72 9.54 -0.96
CA ILE A 31 -4.96 8.50 -0.25
C ILE A 31 -5.91 7.39 0.20
N VAL A 32 -7.09 7.72 0.74
CA VAL A 32 -8.09 6.72 1.12
C VAL A 32 -8.52 5.88 -0.09
N GLU A 33 -8.75 6.51 -1.25
CA GLU A 33 -9.08 5.82 -2.49
C GLU A 33 -7.96 4.87 -2.93
N GLU A 34 -6.71 5.34 -2.94
CA GLU A 34 -5.54 4.53 -3.30
C GLU A 34 -5.32 3.36 -2.32
N LEU A 35 -5.56 3.57 -1.01
CA LEU A 35 -5.48 2.50 -0.02
C LEU A 35 -6.56 1.44 -0.22
N LEU A 36 -7.80 1.83 -0.54
CA LEU A 36 -8.85 0.88 -0.89
C LEU A 36 -8.52 0.11 -2.17
N ILE A 37 -7.99 0.79 -3.19
CA ILE A 37 -7.54 0.13 -4.43
C ILE A 37 -6.46 -0.90 -4.12
N ALA A 38 -5.46 -0.56 -3.30
CA ALA A 38 -4.39 -1.48 -2.92
C ALA A 38 -4.90 -2.70 -2.16
N LEU A 39 -5.76 -2.48 -1.15
CA LEU A 39 -6.37 -3.53 -0.36
C LEU A 39 -7.19 -4.49 -1.24
N LEU A 40 -8.05 -3.96 -2.12
CA LEU A 40 -8.85 -4.76 -3.04
C LEU A 40 -8.01 -5.45 -4.12
N SER A 41 -6.82 -4.93 -4.42
CA SER A 41 -5.85 -5.58 -5.31
C SER A 41 -5.02 -6.65 -4.60
N GLY A 42 -5.13 -6.78 -3.27
CA GLY A 42 -4.30 -7.66 -2.45
C GLY A 42 -2.83 -7.25 -2.40
N GLY A 43 -2.53 -5.97 -2.60
CA GLY A 43 -1.18 -5.43 -2.55
C GLY A 43 -0.90 -4.66 -1.26
N HIS A 44 0.36 -4.33 -1.01
CA HIS A 44 0.81 -3.53 0.16
C HIS A 44 1.22 -2.12 -0.23
N CYS A 45 1.15 -1.16 0.68
CA CYS A 45 1.48 0.24 0.38
C CYS A 45 2.75 0.71 1.11
N LEU A 46 3.52 1.53 0.41
CA LEU A 46 4.55 2.38 1.00
C LEU A 46 4.00 3.79 1.12
N LEU A 47 4.08 4.38 2.31
CA LEU A 47 3.52 5.69 2.63
C LEU A 47 4.62 6.68 3.01
N VAL A 48 4.97 7.52 2.06
CA VAL A 48 6.00 8.55 2.21
C VAL A 48 5.32 9.84 2.66
N GLY A 49 5.90 10.51 3.65
CA GLY A 49 5.42 11.80 4.12
C GLY A 49 6.09 12.19 5.42
N VAL A 50 6.01 13.47 5.77
CA VAL A 50 6.65 13.99 6.98
C VAL A 50 5.88 13.58 8.25
N PRO A 51 6.53 13.66 9.43
CA PRO A 51 5.86 13.45 10.71
C PRO A 51 4.69 14.42 10.91
N GLY A 52 3.65 13.97 11.64
CA GLY A 52 2.53 14.83 12.01
C GLY A 52 1.35 14.86 11.03
N LEU A 53 1.42 14.19 9.88
CA LEU A 53 0.34 14.18 8.86
C LEU A 53 -0.80 13.18 9.14
N ALA A 54 -1.10 12.93 10.42
CA ALA A 54 -2.19 12.05 10.87
C ALA A 54 -2.21 10.63 10.24
N LYS A 55 -1.08 10.11 9.77
CA LYS A 55 -0.96 8.79 9.10
C LYS A 55 -1.52 7.65 9.96
N THR A 56 -1.17 7.64 11.24
CA THR A 56 -1.67 6.63 12.20
C THR A 56 -3.18 6.74 12.35
N THR A 57 -3.73 7.96 12.45
CA THR A 57 -5.17 8.19 12.54
C THR A 57 -5.89 7.69 11.29
N LEU A 58 -5.35 7.98 10.10
CA LEU A 58 -5.89 7.49 8.83
C LEU A 58 -6.01 5.97 8.82
N ILE A 59 -4.94 5.27 9.15
CA ILE A 59 -4.89 3.81 9.03
C ILE A 59 -5.75 3.13 10.09
N GLN A 60 -5.74 3.64 11.33
CA GLN A 60 -6.63 3.16 12.39
C GLN A 60 -8.10 3.38 12.05
N THR A 61 -8.43 4.51 11.44
CA THR A 61 -9.79 4.83 10.99
C THR A 61 -10.23 3.88 9.90
N ILE A 62 -9.38 3.61 8.91
CA ILE A 62 -9.65 2.62 7.86
C ILE A 62 -9.87 1.24 8.48
N ALA A 63 -8.98 0.78 9.36
CA ALA A 63 -9.12 -0.53 10.00
C ALA A 63 -10.44 -0.69 10.76
N ARG A 64 -10.86 0.34 11.51
CA ARG A 64 -12.15 0.36 12.20
C ARG A 64 -13.33 0.36 11.23
N THR A 65 -13.26 1.18 10.18
CA THR A 65 -14.33 1.28 9.16
C THR A 65 -14.52 -0.05 8.42
N LEU A 66 -13.46 -0.82 8.26
CA LEU A 66 -13.43 -2.10 7.55
C LEU A 66 -13.56 -3.32 8.48
N ASP A 67 -13.80 -3.11 9.78
CA ASP A 67 -13.85 -4.16 10.81
C ASP A 67 -12.67 -5.13 10.76
N LEU A 68 -11.47 -4.56 10.61
CA LEU A 68 -10.20 -5.27 10.52
C LEU A 68 -9.38 -5.08 11.79
N SER A 69 -8.72 -6.14 12.24
CA SER A 69 -7.75 -6.03 13.33
C SER A 69 -6.54 -5.19 12.91
N PHE A 70 -6.00 -4.42 13.84
CA PHE A 70 -4.92 -3.46 13.60
C PHE A 70 -3.69 -3.80 14.44
N GLY A 71 -2.56 -3.97 13.76
CA GLY A 71 -1.22 -4.10 14.35
C GLY A 71 -0.38 -2.87 14.04
N ARG A 72 0.42 -2.42 15.00
CA ARG A 72 1.41 -1.34 14.80
C ARG A 72 2.79 -1.82 15.19
N ILE A 73 3.75 -1.54 14.33
CA ILE A 73 5.16 -1.86 14.52
C ILE A 73 5.93 -0.58 14.31
N GLN A 74 6.67 -0.14 15.32
CA GLN A 74 7.64 0.93 15.18
C GLN A 74 9.00 0.31 14.89
N PHE A 75 9.56 0.59 13.72
CA PHE A 75 10.89 0.10 13.37
C PHE A 75 11.94 0.98 14.06
N THR A 76 12.71 0.36 14.96
CA THR A 76 13.84 0.97 15.68
C THR A 76 15.13 0.18 15.40
N PRO A 77 16.32 0.77 15.60
CA PRO A 77 17.59 0.10 15.30
C PRO A 77 17.80 -1.22 16.05
N ASP A 78 17.17 -1.37 17.21
CA ASP A 78 17.23 -2.51 18.13
C ASP A 78 16.11 -3.54 17.92
N LEU A 79 15.13 -3.26 17.04
CA LEU A 79 14.00 -4.15 16.80
C LEU A 79 14.45 -5.50 16.20
N MET A 80 14.09 -6.59 16.88
CA MET A 80 14.43 -7.95 16.46
C MET A 80 13.28 -8.57 15.64
N PRO A 81 13.58 -9.54 14.75
CA PRO A 81 12.54 -10.26 14.02
C PRO A 81 11.48 -10.91 14.92
N SER A 82 11.89 -11.44 16.08
CA SER A 82 10.98 -12.04 17.07
C SER A 82 10.00 -11.04 17.67
N ASP A 83 10.34 -9.75 17.72
CA ASP A 83 9.44 -8.72 18.27
C ASP A 83 8.25 -8.46 17.34
N ILE A 84 8.40 -8.76 16.04
CA ILE A 84 7.33 -8.60 15.04
C ILE A 84 6.60 -9.91 14.76
N THR A 85 7.32 -11.03 14.73
CA THR A 85 6.73 -12.35 14.48
C THR A 85 6.10 -12.93 15.74
N GLY A 86 6.70 -12.72 16.91
CA GLY A 86 6.31 -13.34 18.17
C GLY A 86 7.44 -14.17 18.77
N THR A 87 7.26 -14.55 20.04
CA THR A 87 8.26 -15.27 20.83
C THR A 87 7.63 -16.40 21.63
N ASP A 88 8.39 -17.47 21.82
CA ASP A 88 8.04 -18.52 22.79
C ASP A 88 8.35 -18.03 24.21
N VAL A 89 7.39 -18.17 25.10
CA VAL A 89 7.54 -17.91 26.52
C VAL A 89 7.31 -19.20 27.29
N LEU A 90 8.17 -19.47 28.26
CA LEU A 90 8.01 -20.61 29.15
C LEU A 90 6.93 -20.28 30.18
N GLU A 91 5.77 -20.92 30.05
CA GLU A 91 4.67 -20.82 31.00
C GLU A 91 4.76 -22.01 31.96
N GLU A 92 4.69 -21.74 33.26
CA GLU A 92 4.64 -22.74 34.31
C GLU A 92 3.20 -22.84 34.80
N ASP A 93 2.60 -24.01 34.65
CA ASP A 93 1.26 -24.27 35.15
C ASP A 93 1.27 -24.21 36.69
N ALA A 94 0.47 -23.29 37.25
CA ALA A 94 0.48 -22.98 38.68
C ALA A 94 -0.05 -24.12 39.56
N GLU A 95 -0.80 -25.08 39.00
CA GLU A 95 -1.35 -26.22 39.74
C GLU A 95 -0.46 -27.47 39.63
N THR A 96 0.22 -27.65 38.49
CA THR A 96 0.98 -28.88 38.20
C THR A 96 2.51 -28.70 38.21
N GLY A 97 3.00 -27.46 38.18
CA GLY A 97 4.43 -27.14 38.03
C GLY A 97 5.01 -27.54 36.66
N HIS A 98 4.16 -27.94 35.72
CA HIS A 98 4.59 -28.36 34.39
C HIS A 98 4.99 -27.14 33.56
N LYS A 99 6.18 -27.19 32.96
CA LYS A 99 6.70 -26.12 32.11
C LYS A 99 6.38 -26.43 30.65
N ALA A 100 5.64 -25.54 30.00
CA ALA A 100 5.32 -25.63 28.58
C ALA A 100 5.75 -24.34 27.87
N PHE A 101 6.24 -24.47 26.63
CA PHE A 101 6.46 -23.30 25.78
C PHE A 101 5.11 -22.89 25.18
N ARG A 102 4.75 -21.61 25.37
CA ARG A 102 3.60 -20.98 24.73
C ARG A 102 4.08 -19.88 23.80
N PHE A 103 3.67 -19.96 22.54
CA PHE A 103 3.95 -18.92 21.57
C PHE A 103 3.05 -17.70 21.81
N ILE A 104 3.68 -16.54 21.99
CA ILE A 104 3.00 -15.24 22.04
C ILE A 104 3.09 -14.62 20.65
N ARG A 105 1.94 -14.49 19.98
CA ARG A 105 1.82 -13.88 18.65
C ARG A 105 2.28 -12.43 18.66
N GLY A 106 3.17 -12.09 17.73
CA GLY A 106 3.62 -10.72 17.52
C GLY A 106 2.57 -9.85 16.80
N PRO A 107 2.87 -8.55 16.62
CA PRO A 107 1.98 -7.59 15.97
C PRO A 107 1.65 -7.92 14.50
N LEU A 108 2.41 -8.80 13.83
CA LEU A 108 2.09 -9.28 12.47
C LEU A 108 0.79 -10.08 12.40
N PHE A 109 0.29 -10.62 13.51
CA PHE A 109 -0.98 -11.35 13.57
C PHE A 109 -2.18 -10.39 13.68
N ALA A 110 -2.32 -9.53 12.68
CA ALA A 110 -3.47 -8.66 12.48
C ALA A 110 -3.72 -8.45 10.98
N ASN A 111 -4.91 -7.99 10.61
CA ASN A 111 -5.29 -7.79 9.22
C ASN A 111 -4.61 -6.57 8.60
N ILE A 112 -4.53 -5.44 9.33
CA ILE A 112 -3.85 -4.23 8.88
C ILE A 112 -2.64 -3.98 9.76
N ILE A 113 -1.46 -3.92 9.14
CA ILE A 113 -0.19 -3.64 9.81
C ILE A 113 0.31 -2.26 9.40
N LEU A 114 0.43 -1.35 10.37
CA LEU A 114 1.20 -0.12 10.22
C LEU A 114 2.66 -0.37 10.64
N ALA A 115 3.56 -0.42 9.66
CA ALA A 115 5.00 -0.53 9.87
C ALA A 115 5.65 0.85 9.76
N ASP A 116 5.74 1.56 10.89
CA ASP A 116 6.29 2.91 10.96
C ASP A 116 7.81 2.90 10.80
N GLU A 117 8.34 3.75 9.93
CA GLU A 117 9.77 4.01 9.74
C GLU A 117 10.58 2.75 9.38
N ILE A 118 10.08 1.96 8.43
CA ILE A 118 10.68 0.67 8.02
C ILE A 118 12.19 0.74 7.71
N ASN A 119 12.67 1.92 7.31
CA ASN A 119 14.07 2.19 7.01
C ASN A 119 14.95 2.46 8.26
N ARG A 120 14.45 2.39 9.50
CA ARG A 120 15.25 2.63 10.72
C ARG A 120 15.82 1.38 11.38
N THR A 121 15.60 0.22 10.78
CA THR A 121 16.01 -1.08 11.32
C THR A 121 16.91 -1.81 10.34
N PRO A 122 17.85 -2.66 10.80
CA PRO A 122 18.71 -3.45 9.93
C PRO A 122 17.93 -4.37 8.97
N PRO A 123 18.55 -4.80 7.85
CA PRO A 123 17.90 -5.62 6.81
C PRO A 123 17.25 -6.93 7.29
N LYS A 124 17.72 -7.52 8.41
CA LYS A 124 17.19 -8.80 8.91
C LYS A 124 15.73 -8.70 9.36
N THR A 125 15.37 -7.67 10.11
CA THR A 125 13.99 -7.48 10.60
C THR A 125 13.09 -6.96 9.49
N GLN A 126 13.61 -6.13 8.58
CA GLN A 126 12.91 -5.77 7.34
C GLN A 126 12.54 -7.03 6.53
N ALA A 127 13.48 -7.97 6.40
CA ALA A 127 13.25 -9.22 5.68
C ALA A 127 12.14 -10.07 6.31
N ALA A 128 12.01 -10.10 7.63
CA ALA A 128 10.93 -10.84 8.30
C ALA A 128 9.54 -10.26 7.99
N LEU A 129 9.37 -8.93 7.97
CA LEU A 129 8.12 -8.30 7.52
C LEU A 129 7.85 -8.61 6.03
N LEU A 130 8.87 -8.47 5.17
CA LEU A 130 8.72 -8.71 3.74
C LEU A 130 8.45 -10.17 3.38
N GLN A 131 8.94 -11.11 4.21
CA GLN A 131 8.61 -12.52 4.10
C GLN A 131 7.14 -12.75 4.45
N ALA A 132 6.66 -12.20 5.58
CA ALA A 132 5.25 -12.28 5.97
C ALA A 132 4.31 -11.71 4.89
N MET A 133 4.70 -10.58 4.26
CA MET A 133 3.99 -9.99 3.12
C MET A 133 3.89 -10.93 1.91
N GLN A 134 4.91 -11.75 1.67
CA GLN A 134 4.97 -12.60 0.48
C GLN A 134 4.37 -14.00 0.71
N GLU A 135 4.53 -14.53 1.92
CA GLU A 135 4.16 -15.90 2.28
C GLU A 135 2.79 -15.96 2.98
N HIS A 136 2.26 -14.82 3.46
CA HIS A 136 1.02 -14.77 4.24
C HIS A 136 1.05 -15.70 5.46
N ALA A 137 2.25 -15.96 5.97
CA ALA A 137 2.53 -16.85 7.09
C ALA A 137 3.79 -16.39 7.82
N VAL A 138 3.92 -16.82 9.06
CA VAL A 138 5.08 -16.57 9.92
C VAL A 138 5.59 -17.90 10.44
N THR A 139 6.90 -18.14 10.29
CA THR A 139 7.56 -19.31 10.85
C THR A 139 8.40 -18.93 12.06
N ALA A 140 8.05 -19.45 13.23
CA ALA A 140 8.75 -19.22 14.48
C ALA A 140 8.79 -20.52 15.30
N GLY A 141 9.89 -20.79 16.01
CA GLY A 141 10.01 -21.99 16.86
C GLY A 141 9.95 -23.33 16.10
N GLY A 142 10.01 -23.33 14.76
CA GLY A 142 9.82 -24.51 13.92
C GLY A 142 8.36 -24.76 13.49
N GLU A 143 7.42 -23.93 13.92
CA GLU A 143 6.02 -23.98 13.50
C GLU A 143 5.73 -22.87 12.49
N THR A 144 4.95 -23.18 11.45
CA THR A 144 4.46 -22.20 10.47
C THR A 144 3.01 -21.88 10.75
N MET A 145 2.71 -20.61 11.00
CA MET A 145 1.38 -20.11 11.31
C MET A 145 0.89 -19.17 10.21
N SER A 146 -0.30 -19.43 9.66
CA SER A 146 -0.93 -18.54 8.68
C SER A 146 -1.38 -17.22 9.33
N LEU A 147 -1.28 -16.14 8.57
CA LEU A 147 -1.79 -14.83 8.96
C LEU A 147 -3.29 -14.71 8.61
N ASP A 148 -4.01 -13.87 9.34
CA ASP A 148 -5.44 -13.67 9.13
C ASP A 148 -5.70 -12.79 7.89
N GLU A 149 -6.53 -13.28 6.98
CA GLU A 149 -6.88 -12.56 5.74
C GLU A 149 -8.08 -11.60 5.94
N PRO A 150 -8.10 -10.44 5.25
CA PRO A 150 -7.04 -9.92 4.38
C PRO A 150 -5.81 -9.46 5.18
N PHE A 151 -4.61 -9.78 4.71
CA PHE A 151 -3.35 -9.28 5.27
C PHE A 151 -2.82 -8.09 4.47
N PHE A 152 -2.78 -6.91 5.08
CA PHE A 152 -2.44 -5.63 4.43
C PHE A 152 -1.43 -4.83 5.24
N VAL A 153 -0.22 -4.72 4.71
CA VAL A 153 0.87 -3.91 5.28
C VAL A 153 0.91 -2.52 4.65
N LEU A 154 0.98 -1.51 5.51
CA LEU A 154 1.34 -0.14 5.18
C LEU A 154 2.67 0.19 5.86
N ALA A 155 3.74 0.26 5.07
CA ALA A 155 5.03 0.71 5.57
C ALA A 155 5.15 2.23 5.42
N THR A 156 5.68 2.93 6.40
CA THR A 156 5.94 4.37 6.30
C THR A 156 7.43 4.67 6.19
N GLN A 157 7.74 5.73 5.45
CA GLN A 157 9.08 6.29 5.35
C GLN A 157 9.02 7.80 5.58
N ASN A 158 10.00 8.31 6.33
CA ASN A 158 10.22 9.73 6.50
C ASN A 158 11.25 10.20 5.46
N PRO A 159 10.89 11.08 4.51
CA PRO A 159 11.80 11.49 3.44
C PRO A 159 12.93 12.43 3.93
N ILE A 160 12.80 13.05 5.10
CA ILE A 160 13.73 14.07 5.60
C ILE A 160 14.88 13.46 6.42
N GLU A 161 14.60 12.36 7.11
CA GLU A 161 15.52 11.78 8.09
C GLU A 161 16.37 10.69 7.42
N GLN A 162 17.62 11.03 7.11
CA GLN A 162 18.56 10.12 6.43
C GLN A 162 19.59 9.49 7.38
N GLU A 163 19.82 10.07 8.55
CA GLU A 163 20.78 9.54 9.53
C GLU A 163 20.26 8.24 10.17
N GLY A 164 21.14 7.23 10.25
CA GLY A 164 20.79 5.94 10.87
C GLY A 164 19.75 5.13 10.09
N THR A 165 19.59 5.38 8.79
CA THR A 165 18.64 4.65 7.95
C THR A 165 19.29 3.58 7.09
N TYR A 166 18.52 2.52 6.84
CA TYR A 166 18.82 1.38 5.98
C TYR A 166 17.78 1.36 4.86
N PRO A 167 18.08 1.92 3.67
CA PRO A 167 17.13 1.96 2.58
C PRO A 167 16.75 0.55 2.15
N LEU A 168 15.47 0.38 1.80
CA LEU A 168 15.00 -0.85 1.18
C LEU A 168 15.58 -0.93 -0.23
N PRO A 169 16.27 -2.02 -0.59
CA PRO A 169 16.70 -2.19 -1.97
C PRO A 169 15.48 -2.32 -2.91
N GLU A 170 15.70 -2.06 -4.19
CA GLU A 170 14.66 -1.91 -5.20
C GLU A 170 13.83 -3.20 -5.36
N ALA A 171 14.48 -4.36 -5.20
CA ALA A 171 13.82 -5.65 -5.21
C ALA A 171 12.81 -5.83 -4.05
N GLN A 172 13.04 -5.16 -2.91
CA GLN A 172 12.11 -5.12 -1.78
C GLN A 172 11.00 -4.12 -2.01
N LEU A 173 11.32 -2.91 -2.51
CA LEU A 173 10.33 -1.90 -2.87
C LEU A 173 9.32 -2.42 -3.90
N ASP A 174 9.78 -3.23 -4.87
CA ASP A 174 8.91 -3.81 -5.89
C ASP A 174 7.79 -4.73 -5.32
N ARG A 175 7.85 -5.14 -4.04
CA ARG A 175 6.77 -5.90 -3.39
C ARG A 175 5.56 -5.04 -3.06
N PHE A 176 5.72 -3.73 -2.90
CA PHE A 176 4.61 -2.80 -2.63
C PHE A 176 3.88 -2.46 -3.94
N ILE A 177 2.54 -2.47 -3.93
CA ILE A 177 1.78 -2.08 -5.12
C ILE A 177 1.94 -0.58 -5.40
N PHE A 178 1.83 0.24 -4.35
CA PHE A 178 1.90 1.69 -4.44
C PHE A 178 2.96 2.30 -3.52
N GLU A 179 3.57 3.39 -3.99
CA GLU A 179 4.22 4.40 -3.15
C GLU A 179 3.37 5.67 -3.14
N LEU A 180 2.70 5.92 -2.01
CA LEU A 180 1.78 7.02 -1.78
C LEU A 180 2.48 8.14 -1.04
N TRP A 181 2.28 9.38 -1.49
CA TRP A 181 2.87 10.57 -0.89
C TRP A 181 1.78 11.38 -0.21
N ILE A 182 1.92 11.60 1.09
CA ILE A 182 1.08 12.53 1.84
C ILE A 182 1.85 13.82 2.00
N ASP A 183 1.30 14.90 1.45
CA ASP A 183 1.81 16.26 1.60
C ASP A 183 1.05 17.00 2.71
N TYR A 184 1.50 18.20 3.05
CA TYR A 184 0.79 19.07 3.97
C TYR A 184 -0.63 19.38 3.45
N PRO A 185 -1.63 19.42 4.35
CA PRO A 185 -2.97 19.86 4.00
C PRO A 185 -2.95 21.30 3.48
N ASN A 186 -3.94 21.66 2.66
CA ASN A 186 -4.13 23.08 2.34
C ASN A 186 -4.65 23.84 3.57
N GLN A 187 -4.61 25.17 3.53
CA GLN A 187 -5.00 26.02 4.67
C GLN A 187 -6.39 25.67 5.23
N ALA A 188 -7.39 25.46 4.37
CA ALA A 188 -8.76 25.17 4.83
C ALA A 188 -8.86 23.79 5.49
N GLU A 189 -8.14 22.80 4.95
CA GLU A 189 -8.02 21.47 5.56
C GLU A 189 -7.28 21.54 6.90
N GLU A 190 -6.21 22.32 6.99
CA GLU A 190 -5.42 22.50 8.20
C GLU A 190 -6.23 23.19 9.30
N GLU A 191 -6.98 24.25 8.97
CA GLU A 191 -7.89 24.92 9.89
C GLU A 191 -8.94 23.95 10.48
N GLU A 192 -9.47 23.06 9.66
CA GLU A 192 -10.45 22.06 10.10
C GLU A 192 -9.80 20.94 10.94
N ILE A 193 -8.57 20.54 10.62
CA ILE A 193 -7.78 19.61 11.44
C ILE A 193 -7.55 20.22 12.82
N VAL A 194 -7.13 21.48 12.89
CA VAL A 194 -6.92 22.20 14.16
C VAL A 194 -8.22 22.27 14.95
N ARG A 195 -9.33 22.65 14.31
CA ARG A 195 -10.65 22.71 14.97
C ARG A 195 -11.07 21.35 15.55
N THR A 196 -10.98 20.30 14.75
CA THR A 196 -11.44 18.96 15.12
C THR A 196 -10.59 18.37 16.24
N THR A 197 -9.25 18.44 16.10
CA THR A 197 -8.31 17.84 17.06
C THR A 197 -8.25 18.55 18.41
N THR A 198 -8.60 19.84 18.46
CA THR A 198 -8.58 20.63 19.72
C THR A 198 -9.94 20.71 20.41
N SER A 199 -11.02 20.25 19.77
CA SER A 199 -12.38 20.29 20.33
C SER A 199 -12.61 19.34 21.51
N GLY A 200 -11.74 18.33 21.69
CA GLY A 200 -11.89 17.28 22.70
C GLY A 200 -12.89 16.16 22.33
N GLU A 201 -13.66 16.32 21.25
CA GLU A 201 -14.56 15.31 20.74
C GLU A 201 -13.80 14.29 19.88
N LYS A 202 -14.01 13.00 20.14
CA LYS A 202 -13.50 11.93 19.28
C LYS A 202 -14.60 11.52 18.31
N ALA A 203 -14.31 11.60 17.02
CA ALA A 203 -15.19 11.07 15.99
C ALA A 203 -15.39 9.56 16.20
N GLU A 204 -16.64 9.14 16.39
CA GLU A 204 -17.02 7.73 16.34
C GLU A 204 -17.21 7.31 14.90
N VAL A 205 -16.46 6.27 14.51
CA VAL A 205 -16.41 5.74 13.14
C VAL A 205 -17.13 4.40 13.14
N ALA A 206 -18.15 4.27 12.29
CA ALA A 206 -18.92 3.04 12.18
C ALA A 206 -18.22 2.00 11.30
N LYS A 207 -18.47 0.72 11.60
CA LYS A 207 -18.07 -0.40 10.73
C LYS A 207 -18.99 -0.46 9.52
N VAL A 208 -18.42 -0.52 8.33
CA VAL A 208 -19.17 -0.51 7.06
C VAL A 208 -19.14 -1.88 6.40
N ILE A 209 -17.97 -2.52 6.35
CA ILE A 209 -17.78 -3.90 5.86
C ILE A 209 -16.83 -4.66 6.76
N ASN A 210 -16.69 -5.97 6.54
CA ASN A 210 -15.80 -6.86 7.28
C ASN A 210 -14.80 -7.61 6.39
N ALA A 211 -13.89 -8.37 7.03
CA ALA A 211 -12.84 -9.16 6.38
C ALA A 211 -13.36 -10.09 5.27
N GLN A 212 -14.43 -10.86 5.52
CA GLN A 212 -14.98 -11.80 4.53
C GLN A 212 -15.53 -11.09 3.30
N GLN A 213 -16.17 -9.94 3.49
CA GLN A 213 -16.64 -9.11 2.37
C GLN A 213 -15.46 -8.58 1.55
N ILE A 214 -14.38 -8.15 2.19
CA ILE A 214 -13.18 -7.66 1.50
C ILE A 214 -12.53 -8.78 0.67
N ILE A 215 -12.42 -9.99 1.22
CA ILE A 215 -11.88 -11.16 0.49
C ILE A 215 -12.75 -11.45 -0.75
N ALA A 216 -14.07 -11.45 -0.60
CA ALA A 216 -14.99 -11.64 -1.73
C ALA A 216 -14.83 -10.56 -2.81
N LEU A 217 -14.57 -9.31 -2.40
CA LEU A 217 -14.29 -8.21 -3.32
C LEU A 217 -12.93 -8.35 -4.00
N GLN A 218 -11.88 -8.84 -3.32
CA GLN A 218 -10.59 -9.15 -3.93
C GLN A 218 -10.73 -10.24 -5.00
N GLU A 219 -11.56 -11.25 -4.76
CA GLU A 219 -11.89 -12.27 -5.78
C GLU A 219 -12.65 -11.66 -6.97
N LEU A 220 -13.60 -10.76 -6.70
CA LEU A 220 -14.33 -10.04 -7.75
C LEU A 220 -13.39 -9.22 -8.63
N VAL A 221 -12.43 -8.48 -8.04
CA VAL A 221 -11.40 -7.73 -8.78
C VAL A 221 -10.71 -8.61 -9.81
N ARG A 222 -10.30 -9.84 -9.43
CA ARG A 222 -9.61 -10.76 -10.34
C ARG A 222 -10.48 -11.15 -11.55
N ARG A 223 -11.80 -11.26 -11.36
CA ARG A 223 -12.77 -11.62 -12.41
C ARG A 223 -13.14 -10.49 -13.37
N VAL A 224 -12.82 -9.24 -13.03
CA VAL A 224 -13.14 -8.08 -13.89
C VAL A 224 -12.49 -8.25 -15.27
N PRO A 225 -13.25 -8.14 -16.37
CA PRO A 225 -12.71 -8.24 -17.72
C PRO A 225 -11.87 -7.01 -18.09
N VAL A 226 -10.82 -7.24 -18.88
CA VAL A 226 -9.94 -6.19 -19.40
C VAL A 226 -9.78 -6.39 -20.89
N ALA A 227 -10.02 -5.33 -21.65
CA ALA A 227 -9.84 -5.36 -23.08
C ALA A 227 -8.35 -5.45 -23.45
N GLU A 228 -8.04 -6.13 -24.55
CA GLU A 228 -6.65 -6.36 -24.99
C GLU A 228 -5.86 -5.05 -25.18
N HIS A 229 -6.51 -3.99 -25.69
CA HIS A 229 -5.87 -2.68 -25.85
C HIS A 229 -5.45 -2.04 -24.51
N CYS A 230 -6.19 -2.29 -23.42
CA CYS A 230 -5.83 -1.83 -22.08
C CYS A 230 -4.60 -2.57 -21.56
N ILE A 231 -4.52 -3.89 -21.78
CA ILE A 231 -3.35 -4.70 -21.42
C ILE A 231 -2.13 -4.21 -22.20
N ARG A 232 -2.28 -4.05 -23.53
CA ARG A 232 -1.22 -3.54 -24.39
C ARG A 232 -0.72 -2.17 -23.93
N TYR A 233 -1.63 -1.25 -23.63
CA TYR A 233 -1.28 0.08 -23.13
C TYR A 233 -0.47 0.02 -21.83
N ALA A 234 -0.91 -0.77 -20.84
CA ALA A 234 -0.17 -0.92 -19.58
C ALA A 234 1.23 -1.52 -19.78
N VAL A 235 1.37 -2.48 -20.70
CA VAL A 235 2.67 -3.07 -21.04
C VAL A 235 3.56 -2.06 -21.78
N GLU A 236 3.02 -1.33 -22.76
CA GLU A 236 3.75 -0.31 -23.52
C GLU A 236 4.26 0.80 -22.61
N LEU A 237 3.41 1.32 -21.71
CA LEU A 237 3.79 2.34 -20.72
C LEU A 237 4.95 1.87 -19.83
N VAL A 238 4.86 0.66 -19.30
CA VAL A 238 5.91 0.09 -18.44
C VAL A 238 7.19 -0.16 -19.22
N ARG A 239 7.10 -0.69 -20.43
CA ARG A 239 8.28 -0.93 -21.28
C ARG A 239 8.97 0.36 -21.69
N ALA A 240 8.22 1.41 -22.00
CA ALA A 240 8.76 2.73 -22.34
C ALA A 240 9.57 3.36 -21.20
N SER A 241 9.37 2.93 -19.95
CA SER A 241 10.18 3.36 -18.80
C SER A 241 11.58 2.70 -18.72
N ARG A 242 11.87 1.71 -19.56
CA ARG A 242 13.13 0.94 -19.50
C ARG A 242 14.14 1.52 -20.48
N PRO A 243 15.32 1.97 -20.04
CA PRO A 243 16.32 2.60 -20.92
C PRO A 243 16.83 1.69 -22.05
N GLY A 244 16.78 0.36 -21.87
CA GLY A 244 17.18 -0.60 -22.90
C GLY A 244 16.10 -0.99 -23.91
N ASP A 245 14.88 -0.46 -23.80
CA ASP A 245 13.81 -0.79 -24.75
C ASP A 245 13.90 0.05 -26.04
N GLU A 246 13.69 -0.57 -27.20
CA GLU A 246 13.75 0.11 -28.50
C GLU A 246 12.73 1.25 -28.63
N LYS A 247 11.61 1.18 -27.91
CA LYS A 247 10.56 2.20 -27.92
C LYS A 247 10.68 3.18 -26.76
N ALA A 248 11.69 3.07 -25.90
CA ALA A 248 11.92 4.02 -24.83
C ALA A 248 12.31 5.39 -25.42
N PRO A 249 11.65 6.49 -25.01
CA PRO A 249 12.03 7.83 -25.42
C PRO A 249 13.47 8.19 -25.04
N ASP A 250 14.10 9.09 -25.78
CA ASP A 250 15.52 9.46 -25.57
C ASP A 250 15.79 9.92 -24.13
N TYR A 251 14.89 10.72 -23.56
CA TYR A 251 15.02 11.18 -22.17
C TYR A 251 15.02 10.04 -21.14
N ILE A 252 14.32 8.93 -21.39
CA ILE A 252 14.39 7.75 -20.52
C ILE A 252 15.77 7.09 -20.65
N ARG A 253 16.27 6.94 -21.88
CA ARG A 253 17.59 6.34 -22.13
C ARG A 253 18.72 7.14 -21.50
N GLU A 254 18.58 8.46 -21.48
CA GLU A 254 19.58 9.39 -20.94
C GLU A 254 19.49 9.57 -19.43
N MET A 255 18.30 9.47 -18.82
CA MET A 255 18.05 9.86 -17.43
C MET A 255 17.71 8.71 -16.48
N VAL A 256 17.46 7.49 -16.99
CA VAL A 256 17.04 6.34 -16.18
C VAL A 256 18.11 5.26 -16.19
N ASN A 257 18.51 4.79 -15.00
CA ASN A 257 19.37 3.62 -14.81
C ASN A 257 18.57 2.32 -14.90
N TRP A 258 17.39 2.29 -14.28
CA TRP A 258 16.55 1.10 -14.21
C TRP A 258 15.06 1.48 -14.30
N GLY A 259 14.33 0.82 -15.20
CA GLY A 259 12.90 1.05 -15.42
C GLY A 259 12.01 -0.01 -14.77
N ALA A 260 10.69 0.20 -14.85
CA ALA A 260 9.74 -0.65 -14.17
C ALA A 260 9.67 -2.08 -14.75
N GLY A 261 9.67 -3.09 -13.88
CA GLY A 261 9.61 -4.51 -14.24
C GLY A 261 8.20 -5.01 -14.62
N PRO A 262 8.04 -6.28 -15.03
CA PRO A 262 6.74 -6.86 -15.39
C PRO A 262 5.68 -6.79 -14.30
N ARG A 263 6.09 -6.79 -13.02
CA ARG A 263 5.19 -6.64 -11.87
C ARG A 263 4.43 -5.31 -11.90
N ALA A 264 5.04 -4.24 -12.40
CA ALA A 264 4.36 -2.97 -12.61
C ALA A 264 3.18 -3.11 -13.57
N SER A 265 3.32 -3.87 -14.68
CA SER A 265 2.21 -4.11 -15.61
C SER A 265 1.08 -4.91 -14.95
N GLN A 266 1.42 -5.90 -14.11
CA GLN A 266 0.42 -6.67 -13.38
C GLN A 266 -0.35 -5.78 -12.39
N TYR A 267 0.38 -4.96 -11.63
CA TYR A 267 -0.21 -4.02 -10.68
C TYR A 267 -1.03 -2.93 -11.35
N LEU A 268 -0.62 -2.40 -12.51
CA LEU A 268 -1.41 -1.46 -13.29
C LEU A 268 -2.78 -2.05 -13.62
N ILE A 269 -2.82 -3.30 -14.08
CA ILE A 269 -4.07 -3.97 -14.44
C ILE A 269 -4.92 -4.29 -13.21
N LEU A 270 -4.33 -4.84 -12.14
CA LEU A 270 -5.07 -5.16 -10.92
C LEU A 270 -5.65 -3.91 -10.25
N ALA A 271 -4.84 -2.85 -10.10
CA ALA A 271 -5.29 -1.59 -9.53
C ALA A 271 -6.34 -0.91 -10.41
N ALA A 272 -6.20 -0.97 -11.74
CA ALA A 272 -7.21 -0.45 -12.66
C ALA A 272 -8.55 -1.21 -12.58
N LYS A 273 -8.50 -2.54 -12.41
CA LYS A 273 -9.70 -3.36 -12.16
C LYS A 273 -10.39 -2.95 -10.85
N ALA A 274 -9.63 -2.82 -9.77
CA ALA A 274 -10.15 -2.38 -8.47
C ALA A 274 -10.75 -0.96 -8.55
N ARG A 275 -10.07 -0.03 -9.22
CA ARG A 275 -10.56 1.34 -9.46
C ARG A 275 -11.86 1.34 -10.27
N ALA A 276 -11.96 0.53 -11.32
CA ALA A 276 -13.16 0.45 -12.16
C ALA A 276 -14.38 -0.01 -11.35
N ILE A 277 -14.27 -1.08 -10.57
CA ILE A 277 -15.39 -1.59 -9.76
C ILE A 277 -15.72 -0.68 -8.59
N LEU A 278 -14.72 -0.03 -7.97
CA LEU A 278 -14.97 1.00 -6.96
C LEU A 278 -15.77 2.16 -7.56
N ALA A 279 -15.55 2.49 -8.83
CA ALA A 279 -16.32 3.48 -9.58
C ALA A 279 -17.70 2.97 -10.07
N GLY A 280 -18.10 1.75 -9.73
CA GLY A 280 -19.35 1.14 -10.18
C GLY A 280 -19.32 0.67 -11.65
N ARG A 281 -18.14 0.61 -12.29
CA ARG A 281 -17.97 0.17 -13.68
C ARG A 281 -17.56 -1.29 -13.73
N HIS A 282 -18.00 -1.98 -14.79
CA HIS A 282 -17.83 -3.44 -14.93
C HIS A 282 -16.63 -3.81 -15.82
N SER A 283 -15.93 -2.82 -16.37
CA SER A 283 -14.76 -3.01 -17.21
C SER A 283 -13.75 -1.89 -16.99
N VAL A 284 -12.48 -2.23 -17.22
CA VAL A 284 -11.36 -1.28 -17.13
C VAL A 284 -11.37 -0.34 -18.32
N ALA A 285 -11.15 0.95 -18.05
CA ALA A 285 -10.85 1.97 -19.05
C ALA A 285 -9.36 2.34 -18.97
N ILE A 286 -8.83 2.94 -20.04
CA ILE A 286 -7.44 3.42 -20.05
C ILE A 286 -7.20 4.48 -18.97
N ASP A 287 -8.18 5.33 -18.69
CA ASP A 287 -8.09 6.33 -17.62
C ASP A 287 -7.87 5.70 -16.24
N ASP A 288 -8.34 4.47 -16.01
CA ASP A 288 -8.05 3.75 -14.77
C ASP A 288 -6.57 3.43 -14.64
N ILE A 289 -5.95 2.96 -15.73
CA ILE A 289 -4.54 2.63 -15.80
C ILE A 289 -3.71 3.90 -15.60
N ARG A 290 -4.09 5.00 -16.28
CA ARG A 290 -3.40 6.29 -16.17
C ARG A 290 -3.45 6.84 -14.75
N ALA A 291 -4.60 6.74 -14.08
CA ALA A 291 -4.79 7.26 -12.73
C ALA A 291 -3.90 6.55 -11.69
N VAL A 292 -3.68 5.24 -11.85
CA VAL A 292 -2.86 4.45 -10.91
C VAL A 292 -1.39 4.34 -11.31
N ALA A 293 -1.00 4.85 -12.49
CA ALA A 293 0.34 4.66 -13.02
C ALA A 293 1.42 5.35 -12.19
N LEU A 294 1.19 6.58 -11.75
CA LEU A 294 2.16 7.32 -10.95
C LEU A 294 2.50 6.62 -9.63
N PRO A 295 1.55 6.30 -8.73
CA PRO A 295 1.87 5.64 -7.47
C PRO A 295 2.46 4.23 -7.66
N ILE A 296 2.18 3.53 -8.77
CA ILE A 296 2.78 2.22 -9.09
C ILE A 296 4.22 2.38 -9.57
N MET A 297 4.47 3.28 -10.51
CA MET A 297 5.76 3.31 -11.21
C MET A 297 6.84 4.10 -10.46
N ARG A 298 6.46 5.00 -9.53
CA ARG A 298 7.38 5.92 -8.85
C ARG A 298 8.58 5.23 -8.18
N HIS A 299 8.34 4.21 -7.37
CA HIS A 299 9.39 3.46 -6.67
C HIS A 299 10.05 2.36 -7.53
N ARG A 300 9.70 2.29 -8.82
CA ARG A 300 10.19 1.28 -9.78
C ARG A 300 11.06 1.88 -10.88
N ILE A 301 11.29 3.19 -10.84
CA ILE A 301 12.16 3.90 -11.78
C ILE A 301 13.29 4.52 -10.99
N VAL A 302 14.51 4.07 -11.28
CA VAL A 302 15.74 4.58 -10.69
C VAL A 302 16.35 5.55 -11.68
N VAL A 303 16.33 6.84 -11.33
CA VAL A 303 16.98 7.89 -12.12
C VAL A 303 18.49 7.84 -11.93
N ASN A 304 19.23 8.44 -12.86
CA ASN A 304 20.68 8.53 -12.77
C ASN A 304 21.15 9.90 -12.27
N PHE A 305 22.44 10.04 -12.00
CA PHE A 305 23.03 11.28 -11.51
C PHE A 305 22.80 12.49 -12.45
N HIS A 306 22.68 12.25 -13.76
CA HIS A 306 22.39 13.31 -14.72
C HIS A 306 20.99 13.89 -14.52
N ALA A 307 20.01 13.03 -14.28
CA ALA A 307 18.64 13.43 -13.94
C ALA A 307 18.59 14.19 -12.60
N GLU A 308 19.29 13.70 -11.58
CA GLU A 308 19.39 14.34 -10.27
C GLU A 308 19.99 15.74 -10.37
N ALA A 309 21.09 15.90 -11.13
CA ALA A 309 21.73 17.19 -11.36
C ALA A 309 20.80 18.22 -12.05
N GLN A 310 19.78 17.75 -12.79
CA GLN A 310 18.77 18.59 -13.43
C GLN A 310 17.47 18.71 -12.62
N ASN A 311 17.42 18.16 -11.40
CA ASN A 311 16.21 18.08 -10.57
C ASN A 311 15.04 17.36 -11.28
N VAL A 312 15.35 16.38 -12.13
CA VAL A 312 14.34 15.55 -12.81
C VAL A 312 14.09 14.30 -11.98
N SER A 313 12.89 14.19 -11.41
CA SER A 313 12.48 13.04 -10.61
C SER A 313 11.80 11.95 -11.46
N ALA A 314 11.72 10.72 -10.91
CA ALA A 314 10.91 9.65 -11.47
C ALA A 314 9.45 10.09 -11.70
N THR A 315 8.88 10.88 -10.80
CA THR A 315 7.52 11.45 -10.93
C THR A 315 7.40 12.32 -12.19
N ASN A 316 8.39 13.17 -12.49
CA ASN A 316 8.37 14.00 -13.70
C ASN A 316 8.43 13.14 -14.97
N LEU A 317 9.29 12.11 -14.97
CA LEU A 317 9.46 11.19 -16.10
C LEU A 317 8.18 10.36 -16.36
N ILE A 318 7.51 9.88 -15.31
CA ILE A 318 6.24 9.16 -15.43
C ILE A 318 5.15 10.07 -15.99
N GLY A 319 5.06 11.31 -15.50
CA GLY A 319 4.12 12.28 -16.05
C GLY A 319 4.34 12.53 -17.54
N ARG A 320 5.61 12.62 -17.97
CA ARG A 320 5.97 12.75 -19.39
C ARG A 320 5.61 11.50 -20.20
N LEU A 321 5.92 10.30 -19.68
CA LEU A 321 5.55 9.03 -20.32
C LEU A 321 4.04 8.91 -20.50
N LEU A 322 3.24 9.33 -19.52
CA LEU A 322 1.77 9.33 -19.63
C LEU A 322 1.25 10.28 -20.70
N ASN A 323 2.00 11.33 -21.05
CA ASN A 323 1.62 12.24 -22.13
C ASN A 323 2.07 11.72 -23.50
N ASP A 324 3.27 11.15 -23.58
CA ASP A 324 3.89 10.70 -24.84
C ASP A 324 3.33 9.36 -25.32
N ILE A 325 3.08 8.43 -24.40
CA ILE A 325 2.51 7.11 -24.72
C ILE A 325 1.00 7.27 -24.80
N VAL A 326 0.52 7.55 -26.01
CA VAL A 326 -0.90 7.69 -26.31
C VAL A 326 -1.53 6.31 -26.55
N PRO A 327 -2.70 6.02 -25.98
CA PRO A 327 -3.35 4.74 -26.19
C PRO A 327 -3.74 4.57 -27.66
N GLN A 328 -3.41 3.44 -28.25
CA GLN A 328 -3.89 3.09 -29.58
C GLN A 328 -5.34 2.61 -29.47
N SER A 329 -6.25 3.26 -30.20
CA SER A 329 -7.67 2.94 -30.33
C SER A 329 -7.91 1.58 -30.99
#